data_AF-A0AAE8WYL8-F1
#
_entry.id   AF-A0AAE8WYL8-F1
#
_cell.length_a   1.000
_cell.length_b   1.000
_cell.length_c   1.000
_cell.angle_alpha   90.00
_cell.angle_beta   90.00
_cell.angle_gamma   90.00
#
_symmetry.space_group_name_H-M   'P 1'
#
loop_
_entity.id
_entity.type
_entity.pdbx_description
1 polymer ?
#
loop_
_entity_poly.entity_id
_entity_poly.type
_entity_poly.pdbx_seq_one_letter_code
_entity_poly.pdbx_strand_id
1 'polypeptide(L)'
;YAWVNVLKNLGPLNIFLKTFLIIRRTNCRAIVTTGPGIAISAAIAAKLLNVKIIHIETWSRFTTRSFSGRIMYHLASKFYVQNESLLQLYPKAIFSGRL
;
A
#
# COMPACT_ATOMS: atom_id res chain seq x y z
N TYR A 1 3.00 29.64 -0.48
CA TYR A 1 3.75 28.39 -0.72
C TYR A 1 2.87 27.18 -0.45
N ALA A 2 2.34 26.53 -1.49
CA ALA A 2 1.41 25.39 -1.37
C ALA A 2 1.96 24.21 -0.55
N TRP A 3 3.28 24.01 -0.55
CA TRP A 3 3.97 22.91 0.14
C TRP A 3 3.89 22.95 1.68
N VAL A 4 3.79 24.13 2.29
CA VAL A 4 3.64 24.25 3.76
C VAL A 4 2.28 23.70 4.20
N ASN A 5 1.24 23.83 3.37
CA ASN A 5 -0.08 23.28 3.66
C ASN A 5 -0.12 21.75 3.51
N VAL A 6 0.76 21.17 2.68
CA VAL A 6 0.92 19.70 2.59
C VAL A 6 1.48 19.13 3.89
N LEU A 7 2.43 19.83 4.54
CA LEU A 7 2.98 19.40 5.83
C LEU A 7 1.96 19.51 6.98
N LYS A 8 1.00 20.44 6.86
CA LYS A 8 -0.13 20.57 7.80
C LYS A 8 -1.26 19.58 7.54
N ASN A 9 -1.15 18.72 6.52
CA ASN A 9 -2.19 17.75 6.18
C ASN A 9 -2.22 16.61 7.21
N LEU A 10 -3.22 16.63 8.09
CA LEU A 10 -3.47 15.58 9.09
C LEU A 10 -4.17 14.33 8.50
N GLY A 11 -4.47 14.31 7.21
CA GLY A 11 -5.14 13.20 6.52
C GLY A 11 -4.48 11.84 6.74
N PRO A 12 -3.15 11.69 6.50
CA PRO A 12 -2.44 10.44 6.77
C PRO A 12 -2.59 9.94 8.22
N LEU A 13 -2.48 10.85 9.19
CA LEU A 13 -2.65 10.52 10.62
C LEU A 13 -4.09 10.09 10.92
N ASN A 14 -5.07 10.82 10.39
CA ASN A 14 -6.49 10.48 10.58
C ASN A 14 -6.83 9.11 9.97
N ILE A 15 -6.30 8.80 8.79
CA ILE A 15 -6.49 7.50 8.13
C ILE A 15 -5.83 6.39 8.93
N PHE A 16 -4.62 6.62 9.44
CA PHE A 16 -3.95 5.67 10.32
C PHE A 16 -4.82 5.37 11.56
N LEU A 17 -5.25 6.39 12.30
CA LEU A 17 -6.05 6.24 13.53
C LEU A 17 -7.39 5.54 13.26
N LYS A 18 -8.11 5.96 12.23
CA LYS A 18 -9.39 5.34 11.87
C LYS A 18 -9.22 3.90 11.42
N THR A 19 -8.24 3.61 10.58
CA THR A 19 -7.95 2.24 10.12
C THR A 19 -7.58 1.34 11.30
N PHE A 20 -6.73 1.82 12.20
CA PHE A 20 -6.34 1.10 13.41
C PHE A 20 -7.56 0.76 14.29
N LEU A 21 -8.44 1.73 14.53
CA LEU A 21 -9.67 1.53 15.30
C LEU A 21 -10.63 0.55 14.63
N ILE A 22 -10.83 0.65 13.31
CA ILE A 22 -11.70 -0.24 12.55
C ILE A 22 -11.16 -1.67 12.62
N ILE A 23 -9.88 -1.88 12.36
CA ILE A 23 -9.26 -3.20 12.41
C ILE A 23 -9.38 -3.80 13.82
N ARG A 24 -9.16 -3.00 14.87
CA ARG A 24 -9.24 -3.51 16.26
C ARG A 24 -10.66 -3.83 16.72
N ARG A 25 -11.68 -3.18 16.14
CA ARG A 25 -13.10 -3.42 16.46
C ARG A 25 -13.73 -4.51 15.59
N THR A 26 -13.05 -4.95 14.55
CA THR A 26 -13.58 -5.93 13.59
C THR A 26 -12.68 -7.17 13.58
N ASN A 27 -13.17 -8.29 13.03
CA ASN A 27 -12.33 -9.47 12.79
C ASN A 27 -11.59 -9.35 11.44
N CYS A 28 -10.97 -8.19 11.19
CA CYS A 28 -10.28 -7.93 9.93
C CYS A 28 -9.01 -8.79 9.84
N ARG A 29 -8.97 -9.71 8.87
CA ARG A 29 -7.84 -10.65 8.67
C ARG A 29 -6.87 -10.20 7.58
N ALA A 30 -7.36 -9.41 6.63
CA ALA A 30 -6.55 -8.88 5.55
C ALA A 30 -7.10 -7.54 5.03
N ILE A 31 -6.22 -6.73 4.46
CA ILE A 31 -6.57 -5.55 3.68
C ILE A 31 -6.02 -5.68 2.25
N VAL A 32 -6.72 -5.10 1.29
CA VAL A 32 -6.30 -5.02 -0.12
C VAL A 32 -6.18 -3.56 -0.51
N THR A 33 -5.12 -3.19 -1.22
CA THR A 33 -4.93 -1.81 -1.71
C THR A 33 -4.15 -1.74 -3.01
N THR A 34 -4.50 -0.78 -3.86
CA THR A 34 -3.78 -0.43 -5.09
C THR A 34 -2.97 0.88 -4.98
N GLY A 35 -2.79 1.39 -3.75
CA GLY A 35 -2.24 2.73 -3.51
C GLY A 35 -3.31 3.83 -3.59
N PRO A 36 -2.95 5.11 -3.85
CA PRO A 36 -1.60 5.66 -3.91
C PRO A 36 -1.00 5.83 -2.50
N GLY A 37 -0.05 6.77 -2.30
CA GLY A 37 0.72 6.89 -1.05
C GLY A 37 -0.09 6.97 0.26
N ILE A 38 -1.34 7.45 0.22
CA ILE A 38 -2.19 7.49 1.41
C ILE A 38 -2.51 6.09 1.98
N ALA A 39 -2.49 5.07 1.13
CA ALA A 39 -2.68 3.68 1.55
C ALA A 39 -1.53 3.17 2.43
N ILE A 40 -0.35 3.81 2.38
CA ILE A 40 0.77 3.46 3.26
C ILE A 40 0.37 3.65 4.73
N SER A 41 -0.32 4.74 5.06
CA SER A 41 -0.76 4.99 6.45
C SER A 41 -1.73 3.92 6.94
N ALA A 42 -2.68 3.50 6.10
CA ALA A 42 -3.59 2.40 6.41
C ALA A 42 -2.83 1.06 6.54
N ALA A 43 -1.86 0.81 5.65
CA ALA A 43 -1.04 -0.39 5.67
C ALA A 43 -0.17 -0.49 6.94
N ILE A 44 0.41 0.62 7.40
CA ILE A 44 1.15 0.65 8.67
C ILE A 44 0.22 0.31 9.83
N ALA A 45 -0.98 0.90 9.89
CA ALA A 45 -1.97 0.57 10.93
C ALA A 45 -2.33 -0.92 10.93
N ALA A 46 -2.55 -1.52 9.75
CA ALA A 46 -2.80 -2.94 9.60
C ALA A 46 -1.61 -3.81 10.02
N LYS A 47 -0.39 -3.40 9.66
CA LYS A 47 0.86 -4.11 10.02
C LYS A 47 1.05 -4.19 11.52
N LEU A 48 0.79 -3.10 12.25
CA LEU A 48 0.89 -3.06 13.71
C LEU A 48 -0.09 -4.02 14.41
N LEU A 49 -1.19 -4.36 13.74
CA LEU A 49 -2.21 -5.29 14.23
C LEU A 49 -2.06 -6.70 13.63
N ASN A 50 -0.92 -7.00 13.00
CA ASN A 50 -0.63 -8.29 12.34
C ASN A 50 -1.65 -8.71 11.27
N VAL A 51 -2.36 -7.74 10.67
CA VAL A 51 -3.29 -7.99 9.58
C VAL A 51 -2.52 -8.20 8.28
N LYS A 52 -2.94 -9.18 7.47
CA LYS A 52 -2.30 -9.45 6.18
C LYS A 52 -2.52 -8.29 5.22
N ILE A 53 -1.48 -7.86 4.52
CA ILE A 53 -1.57 -6.74 3.59
C ILE A 53 -1.35 -7.27 2.17
N ILE A 54 -2.34 -7.08 1.30
CA ILE A 54 -2.26 -7.42 -0.11
C ILE A 54 -2.17 -6.11 -0.88
N HIS A 55 -1.06 -5.90 -1.59
CA HIS A 55 -0.88 -4.74 -2.44
C HIS A 55 -0.86 -5.16 -3.91
N ILE A 56 -1.55 -4.42 -4.76
CA ILE A 56 -1.51 -4.58 -6.21
C ILE A 56 -0.88 -3.30 -6.77
N GLU A 57 0.31 -3.42 -7.34
CA GLU A 57 0.97 -2.30 -8.00
C GLU A 57 0.19 -1.88 -9.25
N THR A 58 0.22 -0.59 -9.57
CA THR A 58 -0.52 -0.03 -10.70
C THR A 58 -0.11 -0.65 -12.04
N TRP A 59 -1.11 -0.91 -12.89
CA TRP A 59 -0.93 -1.37 -14.27
C TRP A 59 -0.06 -0.44 -15.12
N SER A 60 -0.11 0.87 -14.87
CA SER A 60 0.51 1.88 -15.75
C SER A 60 2.04 1.93 -15.67
N ARG A 61 2.67 1.12 -14.82
CA ARG A 61 4.13 1.06 -14.65
C ARG A 61 4.70 -0.15 -15.36
N PHE A 62 5.73 0.09 -16.18
CA PHE A 62 6.43 -0.96 -16.92
C PHE A 62 7.91 -1.01 -16.52
N THR A 63 8.55 0.15 -16.39
CA THR A 63 10.02 0.28 -16.16
C THR A 63 10.37 1.05 -14.90
N THR A 64 9.38 1.56 -14.15
CA THR A 64 9.60 2.39 -12.96
C THR A 64 8.80 1.91 -11.77
N ARG A 65 9.36 2.09 -10.56
CA ARG A 65 8.68 1.79 -9.29
C ARG A 65 7.85 3.00 -8.85
N SER A 66 6.58 2.80 -8.49
CA SER A 66 5.80 3.89 -7.90
C SER A 66 6.32 4.23 -6.50
N PHE A 67 6.05 5.44 -6.00
CA PHE A 67 6.44 5.80 -4.62
C PHE A 67 5.75 4.87 -3.60
N SER A 68 4.45 4.64 -3.77
CA SER A 68 3.70 3.68 -2.95
C SER A 68 4.26 2.27 -3.09
N GLY A 69 4.56 1.83 -4.31
CA GLY A 69 5.08 0.51 -4.62
C GLY A 69 6.39 0.20 -3.92
N ARG A 70 7.35 1.15 -3.94
CA ARG A 70 8.63 1.01 -3.22
C ARG A 70 8.43 0.70 -1.74
N ILE A 71 7.48 1.37 -1.10
CA ILE A 71 7.22 1.20 0.34
C ILE A 71 6.39 -0.06 0.59
N MET A 72 5.32 -0.24 -0.19
CA MET A 72 4.41 -1.38 -0.07
C MET A 72 5.09 -2.70 -0.39
N TYR A 73 6.14 -2.72 -1.22
CA TYR A 73 6.93 -3.92 -1.48
C TYR A 73 7.59 -4.50 -0.22
N HIS A 74 7.86 -3.66 0.79
CA HIS A 74 8.41 -4.09 2.07
C HIS A 74 7.32 -4.30 3.13
N LEU A 75 6.21 -3.55 3.06
CA LEU A 75 5.13 -3.65 4.04
C LEU A 75 4.19 -4.84 3.77
N ALA A 76 3.88 -5.09 2.50
CA ALA A 76 2.86 -6.03 2.08
C ALA A 76 3.24 -7.48 2.39
N SER A 77 2.26 -8.27 2.83
CA SER A 77 2.39 -9.73 2.96
C SER A 77 2.36 -10.40 1.58
N LYS A 78 1.58 -9.86 0.65
CA LYS A 78 1.57 -10.25 -0.77
C LYS A 78 1.63 -9.00 -1.63
N PHE A 79 2.53 -8.99 -2.61
CA PHE A 79 2.69 -7.89 -3.55
C PHE A 79 2.45 -8.42 -4.96
N TYR A 80 1.40 -7.95 -5.60
CA TYR A 80 1.02 -8.35 -6.95
C TYR A 80 1.46 -7.30 -7.96
N VAL A 81 1.95 -7.76 -9.10
CA VAL A 81 2.21 -6.94 -10.29
C VAL A 81 1.36 -7.45 -11.44
N GLN A 82 0.97 -6.52 -12.30
CA GLN A 82 0.11 -6.83 -13.43
C GLN A 82 0.85 -6.90 -14.77
N ASN A 83 2.09 -6.42 -14.82
CA ASN A 83 2.99 -6.56 -15.97
C ASN A 83 4.21 -7.42 -15.58
N GLU A 84 4.60 -8.36 -16.45
CA GLU A 84 5.76 -9.23 -16.23
C GLU A 84 7.08 -8.44 -16.15
N SER A 85 7.22 -7.33 -16.88
CA SER A 85 8.42 -6.48 -16.85
C SER A 85 8.70 -5.92 -15.46
N LEU A 86 7.67 -5.76 -14.62
CA LEU A 86 7.82 -5.30 -13.25
C LEU A 86 8.47 -6.35 -12.34
N LEU A 87 8.51 -7.63 -12.72
CA LEU A 87 9.23 -8.65 -11.96
C LEU A 87 10.74 -8.38 -11.92
N GLN A 88 11.30 -7.72 -12.94
CA GLN A 88 12.69 -7.26 -12.91
C GLN A 88 12.90 -6.21 -11.80
N LEU A 89 11.88 -5.40 -11.51
CA LEU A 89 11.94 -4.36 -10.48
C LEU A 89 11.53 -4.87 -9.10
N TYR A 90 10.64 -5.85 -9.06
CA TYR A 90 10.09 -6.46 -7.85
C TYR A 90 10.22 -7.98 -7.91
N PRO A 91 11.43 -8.54 -7.71
CA PRO A 91 11.67 -9.98 -7.90
C PRO A 91 10.85 -10.90 -6.99
N LYS A 92 10.33 -10.40 -5.86
CA LYS A 92 9.47 -11.15 -4.94
C LYS A 92 7.98 -10.93 -5.18
N ALA A 93 7.62 -10.16 -6.21
CA ALA A 93 6.23 -9.93 -6.56
C ALA A 93 5.60 -11.15 -7.23
N ILE A 94 4.28 -11.26 -7.13
CA ILE A 94 3.48 -12.27 -7.79
C ILE A 94 2.89 -11.63 -9.04
N PHE A 95 3.26 -12.12 -10.22
CA PHE A 95 2.61 -11.70 -11.46
C PHE A 95 1.20 -12.31 -11.54
N SER A 96 0.21 -11.48 -11.88
CA SER A 96 -1.18 -11.94 -11.98
C SER A 96 -1.96 -11.31 -13.14
N GLY A 97 -1.28 -10.62 -14.06
CA GLY A 97 -1.91 -10.03 -15.24
C GLY A 97 -3.13 -9.16 -14.92
N ARG A 98 -4.27 -9.49 -15.55
CA ARG A 98 -5.54 -8.82 -15.32
C ARG A 98 -6.18 -9.32 -14.01
N LEU A 99 -6.25 -8.44 -13.01
CA LEU A 99 -6.88 -8.63 -11.70
C LEU A 99 -8.09 -7.70 -11.55
#